data_AF-H8IAH5-F1
#
_entry.id   AF-H8IAH5-F1
#
_cell.length_a   1.000
_cell.length_b   1.000
_cell.length_c   1.000
_cell.angle_alpha   90.00
_cell.angle_beta   90.00
_cell.angle_gamma   90.00
#
_symmetry.space_group_name_H-M   'P 1'
#
loop_
_entity.id
_entity.type
_entity.pdbx_description
1 polymer ?
#
loop_
_entity_poly.entity_id
_entity_poly.type
_entity_poly.pdbx_seq_one_letter_code
_entity_poly.pdbx_strand_id
1 'polypeptide(L)'
;MGHTPLKNVRREWTHLYNIRGLSPDLSPSKLGRLLSFIGENRRMQESVFKALANGSELVYDLSTVYTRSENISIAEKGYNKEHLYFPQLNIALFCSVDRGMPTRDPGDPGERARR
;
A
#
# COMPACT_ATOMS: atom_id res chain seq x y z
N MET A 1 -10.01 -6.90 7.62
CA MET A 1 -10.12 -5.56 8.25
C MET A 1 -10.44 -4.58 7.13
N GLY A 2 -11.71 -4.14 7.08
CA GLY A 2 -12.32 -3.50 5.91
C GLY A 2 -11.96 -2.04 5.71
N HIS A 3 -12.22 -1.58 4.49
CA HIS A 3 -12.13 -0.20 4.00
C HIS A 3 -12.47 0.82 5.11
N THR A 4 -11.46 1.50 5.68
CA THR A 4 -11.69 2.62 6.62
C THR A 4 -11.83 3.90 5.80
N PRO A 5 -13.02 4.48 5.65
CA PRO A 5 -13.19 5.69 4.85
C PRO A 5 -12.41 6.86 5.47
N LEU A 6 -11.86 7.76 4.66
CA LEU A 6 -11.07 8.92 5.13
C LEU A 6 -11.83 9.78 6.17
N LYS A 7 -13.17 9.79 6.14
CA LYS A 7 -14.00 10.44 7.17
C LYS A 7 -13.77 9.92 8.60
N ASN A 8 -13.29 8.70 8.76
CA ASN A 8 -13.03 8.09 10.06
C ASN A 8 -11.60 8.32 10.56
N VAL A 9 -10.68 8.82 9.73
CA VAL A 9 -9.26 8.97 10.08
C VAL A 9 -9.05 9.76 11.37
N ARG A 10 -9.85 10.81 11.61
CA ARG A 10 -9.79 11.57 12.86
C ARG A 10 -10.02 10.69 14.09
N ARG A 11 -11.05 9.85 14.05
CA ARG A 11 -11.39 8.93 15.15
C ARG A 11 -10.31 7.87 15.34
N GLU A 12 -9.82 7.30 14.25
CA GLU A 12 -8.76 6.29 14.34
C GLU A 12 -7.45 6.89 14.87
N TRP A 13 -7.10 8.12 14.44
CA TRP A 13 -5.91 8.83 14.94
C TRP A 13 -5.98 9.07 16.46
N THR A 14 -7.16 9.37 17.01
CA THR A 14 -7.32 9.56 18.46
C THR A 14 -7.13 8.29 19.27
N HIS A 15 -7.27 7.11 18.66
CA HIS A 15 -7.01 5.83 19.33
C HIS A 15 -5.55 5.38 19.21
N LEU A 16 -4.74 6.04 18.37
CA LEU A 16 -3.33 5.72 18.21
C LEU A 16 -2.49 6.46 19.25
N TYR A 17 -1.51 5.75 19.83
CA TYR A 17 -0.55 6.36 20.73
C TYR A 17 0.42 7.26 19.95
N ASN A 18 0.27 8.57 20.12
CA ASN A 18 1.02 9.58 19.39
C ASN A 18 2.38 9.88 20.04
N ILE A 19 3.31 8.92 19.95
CA ILE A 19 4.67 9.00 20.53
C ILE A 19 5.41 10.29 20.12
N ARG A 20 5.14 10.76 18.90
CA ARG A 20 5.86 11.89 18.29
C ARG A 20 5.14 13.23 18.44
N GLY A 21 4.03 13.30 19.18
CA GLY A 21 3.27 14.54 19.36
C GLY A 21 2.80 15.19 18.06
N LEU A 22 2.57 14.38 17.01
CA LEU A 22 2.20 14.87 15.69
C LEU A 22 0.78 15.46 15.72
N SER A 23 0.60 16.62 15.07
CA SER A 23 -0.70 17.27 14.90
C SER A 23 -1.02 17.47 13.41
N PRO A 24 -1.21 16.39 12.64
CA PRO A 24 -1.53 16.47 11.22
C PRO A 24 -2.94 17.03 10.99
N ASP A 25 -3.16 17.61 9.82
CA ASP A 25 -4.51 17.98 9.38
C ASP A 25 -5.26 16.73 8.91
N LEU A 26 -6.28 16.33 9.69
CA LEU A 26 -7.05 15.11 9.44
C LEU A 26 -8.35 15.35 8.67
N SER A 27 -8.49 16.49 7.99
CA SER A 27 -9.67 16.74 7.16
C SER A 27 -9.68 15.79 5.95
N PRO A 28 -10.80 15.10 5.66
CA PRO A 28 -10.85 14.15 4.55
C PRO A 28 -10.49 14.76 3.20
N SER A 29 -10.82 16.05 2.98
CA SER A 29 -10.53 16.75 1.74
C SER A 29 -9.06 17.10 1.55
N LYS A 30 -8.34 17.45 2.62
CA LYS A 30 -6.88 17.69 2.52
C LYS A 30 -6.12 16.38 2.47
N LEU A 31 -6.50 15.39 3.28
CA LEU A 31 -5.92 14.05 3.21
C LEU A 31 -6.13 13.42 1.83
N GLY A 32 -7.35 13.49 1.28
CA GLY A 32 -7.64 12.99 -0.06
C GLY A 32 -6.75 13.64 -1.12
N ARG A 33 -6.65 14.98 -1.13
CA ARG A 33 -5.77 15.71 -2.06
C ARG A 33 -4.30 15.35 -1.89
N LEU A 34 -3.82 15.25 -0.64
CA LEU A 34 -2.45 14.85 -0.35
C LEU A 34 -2.15 13.43 -0.84
N LEU A 35 -3.05 12.47 -0.57
CA LEU A 35 -2.93 11.09 -1.01
C LEU A 35 -2.98 10.98 -2.53
N SER A 36 -3.86 11.71 -3.21
CA SER A 36 -3.88 11.80 -4.68
C SER A 36 -2.58 12.35 -5.23
N PHE A 37 -2.10 13.49 -4.69
CA PHE A 37 -0.85 14.10 -5.12
C PHE A 37 0.36 13.16 -4.95
N ILE A 38 0.46 12.45 -3.82
CA ILE A 38 1.49 11.45 -3.60
C ILE A 38 1.31 10.28 -4.58
N GLY A 39 0.09 9.77 -4.73
CA GLY A 39 -0.24 8.64 -5.58
C GLY A 39 0.01 8.88 -7.06
N GLU A 40 -0.14 10.11 -7.55
CA GLU A 40 0.12 10.47 -8.94
C GLU A 40 1.61 10.69 -9.25
N ASN A 41 2.45 10.87 -8.22
CA ASN A 41 3.86 11.22 -8.39
C ASN A 41 4.80 10.16 -7.82
N ARG A 42 5.47 9.41 -8.72
CA ARG A 42 6.42 8.36 -8.33
C ARG A 42 7.53 8.82 -7.39
N ARG A 43 8.11 10.02 -7.59
CA ARG A 43 9.14 10.55 -6.69
C ARG A 43 8.59 10.81 -5.29
N MET A 44 7.34 11.26 -5.18
CA MET A 44 6.67 11.46 -3.89
C MET A 44 6.40 10.12 -3.20
N GLN A 45 5.90 9.12 -3.95
CA GLN A 45 5.75 7.76 -3.41
C GLN A 45 7.09 7.23 -2.89
N GLU A 46 8.15 7.32 -3.70
CA GLU A 46 9.51 6.92 -3.31
C GLU A 46 9.98 7.66 -2.05
N SER A 47 9.75 8.97 -1.95
CA SER A 47 10.12 9.74 -0.76
C SER A 47 9.38 9.27 0.49
N VAL A 48 8.08 8.98 0.39
CA VAL A 48 7.28 8.46 1.51
C VAL A 48 7.79 7.09 1.93
N PHE A 49 7.95 6.17 0.98
CA PHE A 49 8.42 4.82 1.30
C PHE A 49 9.85 4.81 1.83
N LYS A 50 10.77 5.61 1.29
CA LYS A 50 12.13 5.77 1.85
C LYS A 50 12.11 6.27 3.30
N ALA A 51 11.22 7.22 3.62
CA ALA A 51 11.07 7.70 4.99
C ALA A 51 10.54 6.62 5.95
N LEU A 52 9.73 5.68 5.44
CA LEU A 52 9.21 4.53 6.19
C LEU A 52 10.18 3.35 6.26
N ALA A 53 10.99 3.14 5.23
CA ALA A 53 11.92 2.02 5.02
C ALA A 53 13.16 2.02 5.92
N ASN A 54 13.23 2.90 6.93
CA ASN A 54 14.46 3.18 7.64
C ASN A 54 14.79 2.06 8.65
N GLY A 55 15.36 0.97 8.15
CA GLY A 55 15.80 -0.22 8.90
C GLY A 55 16.73 -1.09 8.06
N SER A 56 17.43 -2.02 8.71
CA SER A 56 18.45 -2.88 8.09
C SER A 56 17.87 -4.10 7.37
N GLU A 57 16.70 -4.56 7.81
CA GLU A 57 16.05 -5.79 7.33
C GLU A 57 14.57 -5.56 7.01
N LEU A 58 14.08 -6.27 5.99
CA LEU A 58 12.68 -6.25 5.54
C LEU A 58 12.08 -7.65 5.67
N VAL A 59 10.90 -7.74 6.29
CA VAL A 59 10.03 -8.92 6.18
C VAL A 59 8.99 -8.65 5.10
N TYR A 60 8.63 -9.67 4.34
CA TYR A 60 7.59 -9.56 3.33
C TYR A 60 6.54 -10.67 3.47
N ASP A 61 5.29 -10.31 3.20
CA ASP A 61 4.17 -11.24 3.03
C ASP A 61 3.74 -11.22 1.56
N LEU A 62 3.58 -12.42 0.97
CA LEU A 62 3.08 -12.59 -0.39
C LEU A 62 1.68 -13.17 -0.33
N SER A 63 0.72 -12.41 -0.84
CA SER A 63 -0.69 -12.76 -0.84
C SER A 63 -1.26 -12.65 -2.25
N THR A 64 -2.15 -13.58 -2.62
CA THR A 64 -2.86 -13.57 -3.90
C THR A 64 -4.37 -13.42 -3.66
N VAL A 65 -4.98 -12.44 -4.32
CA VAL A 65 -6.43 -12.21 -4.26
C VAL A 65 -7.07 -12.59 -5.59
N TYR A 66 -8.07 -13.47 -5.54
CA TYR A 66 -8.88 -13.81 -6.70
C TYR A 66 -10.05 -12.82 -6.83
N THR A 67 -10.28 -12.32 -8.04
CA THR A 67 -11.36 -11.34 -8.29
C THR A 67 -12.19 -11.73 -9.50
N ARG A 68 -13.47 -11.37 -9.47
CA ARG A 68 -14.40 -11.46 -10.61
C ARG A 68 -14.74 -10.10 -11.20
N SER A 69 -14.19 -9.02 -10.64
CA SER A 69 -14.40 -7.68 -11.15
C SER A 69 -13.68 -7.51 -12.49
N GLU A 70 -14.40 -6.93 -13.45
CA GLU A 70 -13.85 -6.61 -14.77
C GLU A 70 -13.00 -5.32 -14.72
N ASN A 71 -12.09 -5.15 -15.68
CA ASN A 71 -11.28 -3.94 -15.89
C ASN A 71 -10.25 -3.59 -14.80
N ILE A 72 -9.79 -4.56 -14.01
CA ILE A 72 -8.64 -4.35 -13.12
C ILE A 72 -7.35 -4.60 -13.92
N SER A 73 -6.69 -3.53 -14.35
CA SER A 73 -5.52 -3.58 -15.25
C SER A 73 -4.29 -4.31 -14.71
N ILE A 74 -4.19 -4.47 -13.39
CA ILE A 74 -3.11 -5.17 -12.70
C ILE A 74 -3.44 -6.64 -12.38
N ALA A 75 -4.65 -7.11 -12.74
CA ALA A 75 -5.02 -8.49 -12.51
C ALA A 75 -4.41 -9.38 -13.61
N GLU A 76 -3.67 -10.38 -13.19
CA GLU A 76 -3.01 -11.33 -14.07
C GLU A 76 -3.86 -12.59 -14.26
N LYS A 77 -3.64 -13.28 -15.38
CA LYS A 77 -4.23 -14.59 -15.60
C LYS A 77 -3.51 -15.60 -14.72
N GLY A 78 -4.09 -15.90 -13.58
CA GLY A 78 -3.45 -16.74 -12.61
C GLY A 78 -3.60 -18.24 -12.86
N TYR A 79 -2.63 -19.02 -12.37
CA TYR A 79 -2.65 -20.48 -12.45
C TYR A 79 -3.58 -21.06 -11.37
N ASN A 80 -4.40 -22.02 -11.78
CA ASN A 80 -5.37 -22.73 -10.96
C ASN A 80 -5.33 -24.20 -11.39
N LYS A 81 -5.25 -25.13 -10.43
CA LYS A 81 -5.14 -26.58 -10.69
C LYS A 81 -6.40 -27.19 -11.32
N GLU A 82 -7.55 -26.53 -11.19
CA GLU A 82 -8.83 -26.89 -11.81
C GLU A 82 -9.04 -26.21 -13.18
N HIS A 83 -8.03 -25.53 -13.74
CA HIS A 83 -8.11 -24.70 -14.95
C HIS A 83 -9.20 -23.60 -14.95
N LEU A 84 -9.66 -23.18 -13.78
CA LEU A 84 -10.59 -22.06 -13.63
C LEU A 84 -9.80 -20.74 -13.73
N TYR A 85 -9.94 -20.07 -14.87
CA TYR A 85 -9.27 -18.80 -15.17
C TYR A 85 -9.92 -17.64 -14.41
N PHE A 86 -9.63 -17.52 -13.12
CA PHE A 86 -9.97 -16.33 -12.35
C PHE A 86 -8.80 -15.34 -12.39
N PRO A 87 -9.06 -14.05 -12.70
CA PRO A 87 -8.08 -12.99 -12.53
C PRO A 87 -7.51 -12.97 -11.10
N GLN A 88 -6.19 -12.88 -11.00
CA GLN A 88 -5.44 -12.87 -9.73
C GLN A 88 -4.70 -11.55 -9.56
N LEU A 89 -4.74 -11.02 -8.34
CA LEU A 89 -3.96 -9.87 -7.91
C LEU A 89 -2.86 -10.38 -6.96
N ASN A 90 -1.61 -10.28 -7.40
CA ASN A 90 -0.45 -10.63 -6.61
C ASN A 90 -0.03 -9.39 -5.80
N ILE A 91 -0.04 -9.52 -4.47
CA ILE A 91 0.26 -8.44 -3.54
C ILE A 91 1.48 -8.85 -2.72
N ALA A 92 2.50 -7.98 -2.69
CA ALA A 92 3.63 -8.11 -1.79
C ALA A 92 3.58 -6.96 -0.78
N LEU A 93 3.51 -7.30 0.51
CA LEU A 93 3.55 -6.34 1.62
C LEU A 93 4.92 -6.42 2.26
N PHE A 94 5.63 -5.29 2.35
CA PHE A 94 6.93 -5.22 3.00
C PHE A 94 6.82 -4.42 4.30
N CYS A 95 7.52 -4.88 5.33
CA CYS A 95 7.62 -4.19 6.62
C CYS A 95 9.08 -4.17 7.09
N SER A 96 9.54 -3.03 7.61
CA SER A 96 10.82 -2.95 8.30
C SER A 96 10.75 -3.70 9.63
N VAL A 97 11.68 -4.63 9.88
CA VAL A 97 11.76 -5.40 11.14
C VAL A 97 11.90 -4.45 12.33
N ASP A 98 12.85 -3.53 12.22
CA ASP A 98 13.29 -2.67 13.32
C ASP A 98 12.21 -1.68 13.78
N ARG A 99 11.30 -1.29 12.88
CA ARG A 99 10.27 -0.26 13.13
C ARG A 99 8.84 -0.76 13.05
N GLY A 100 8.61 -1.94 12.49
CA GLY A 100 7.27 -2.46 12.19
C GLY A 100 6.49 -1.60 11.19
N MET A 101 7.17 -0.78 10.38
CA MET A 101 6.53 0.17 9.45
C MET A 101 6.43 -0.43 8.05
N PRO A 102 5.27 -0.30 7.37
CA PRO A 102 5.13 -0.69 5.97
C PRO A 102 6.11 0.07 5.08
N THR A 103 6.71 -0.62 4.12
CA THR A 103 7.65 -0.06 3.17
C THR A 103 7.38 -0.60 1.76
N ARG A 104 8.06 -0.03 0.77
CA ARG A 104 8.09 -0.56 -0.59
C ARG A 104 9.33 -1.43 -0.77
N ASP A 105 9.24 -2.42 -1.65
CA ASP A 105 10.43 -3.13 -2.17
C ASP A 105 11.39 -2.11 -2.82
N PRO A 106 12.62 -1.93 -2.30
CA PRO A 106 13.61 -1.07 -2.92
C PRO A 106 14.05 -1.55 -4.32
N GLY A 107 13.76 -2.80 -4.70
CA GLY A 107 14.03 -3.38 -6.01
C GLY A 107 12.89 -3.28 -7.02
N ASP A 108 11.66 -2.90 -6.63
CA ASP A 108 10.52 -2.74 -7.54
C ASP A 108 10.59 -1.38 -8.25
N PRO A 109 10.92 -1.34 -9.57
CA PRO A 109 11.05 -0.09 -10.30
C PRO A 109 9.72 0.59 -10.60
N GLY A 110 8.57 0.00 -10.22
CA GLY A 110 7.25 0.48 -10.62
C GLY A 110 7.15 0.54 -12.15
N GLU A 111 6.79 -0.57 -12.77
CA GLU A 111 6.82 -0.83 -14.23
C GLU A 111 8.16 -1.36 -14.79
N ARG A 112 8.48 -2.62 -14.48
CA ARG A 112 9.14 -3.50 -15.45
C ARG A 112 8.35 -4.80 -15.63
N ALA A 113 7.14 -4.67 -16.16
CA ALA A 113 6.41 -5.78 -16.78
C ALA A 113 5.46 -5.24 -17.86
N ARG A 114 6.01 -4.49 -18.81
CA ARG A 114 5.45 -4.38 -20.17
C ARG A 114 6.55 -4.77 -21.14
N ARG A 115 6.71 -6.06 -21.35
CA ARG A 115 7.27 -6.67 -22.56
C ARG A 115 6.53 -7.96 -22.82
#